data_AF-A0A377Q5U0-F1
#
_entry.id   AF-A0A377Q5U0-F1
#
_cell.length_a   1.000
_cell.length_b   1.000
_cell.length_c   1.000
_cell.angle_alpha   90.00
_cell.angle_beta   90.00
_cell.angle_gamma   90.00
#
_symmetry.space_group_name_H-M   'P 1'
#
loop_
_entity.id
_entity.type
_entity.pdbx_description
1 polymer ?
#
loop_
_entity_poly.entity_id
_entity_poly.type
_entity_poly.pdbx_seq_one_letter_code
_entity_poly.pdbx_strand_id
1 'polypeptide(L)'
;MLTAYDFANPKVPELDQIVPLPPAKLPKWDGTFQWLKEYQAKVAPEKPSDELIARLAKAKGLDPASGMPLAQLKKAEVAPATIAATTPDRVSLGTLCRTGQPCPEAGLWLGSFEGQQYSHLLSKGQPMPTISTSIPRSNRLAQWLKGPEKMELAMEWQLEKYTDA
;
A
#
# COMPACT_ATOMS: atom_id res chain seq x y z
N MET A 1 -0.36 24.10 -9.77
CA MET A 1 0.99 24.16 -10.38
C MET A 1 2.00 24.96 -9.51
N LEU A 2 1.88 24.88 -8.19
CA LEU A 2 2.88 25.28 -7.18
C LEU A 2 2.91 24.21 -6.07
N THR A 3 1.72 23.63 -5.79
CA THR A 3 1.53 22.42 -4.96
C THR A 3 2.48 21.26 -5.27
N ALA A 4 2.83 21.08 -6.55
CA ALA A 4 3.77 20.04 -6.97
C ALA A 4 5.22 20.32 -6.56
N TYR A 5 5.55 21.56 -6.19
CA TYR A 5 6.89 22.04 -5.86
C TYR A 5 6.98 22.68 -4.47
N ASP A 6 5.98 22.48 -3.59
CA ASP A 6 5.98 23.09 -2.24
C ASP A 6 7.25 22.72 -1.44
N PHE A 7 7.80 21.53 -1.68
CA PHE A 7 9.07 21.07 -1.07
C PHE A 7 10.28 21.95 -1.45
N ALA A 8 10.22 22.66 -2.58
CA ALA A 8 11.28 23.55 -3.05
C ALA A 8 11.12 24.98 -2.51
N ASN A 9 10.08 25.24 -1.71
CA ASN A 9 9.73 26.55 -1.15
C ASN A 9 9.81 27.67 -2.22
N PRO A 10 9.03 27.55 -3.32
CA PRO A 10 9.13 28.44 -4.46
C PRO A 10 8.78 29.88 -4.07
N LYS A 11 9.69 30.81 -4.34
CA LYS A 11 9.44 32.25 -4.19
C LYS A 11 9.27 32.86 -5.57
N VAL A 12 8.28 33.75 -5.71
CA VAL A 12 8.00 34.47 -6.96
C VAL A 12 8.28 35.97 -6.75
N PRO A 13 9.56 36.39 -6.70
CA PRO A 13 9.92 37.79 -6.48
C PRO A 13 9.56 38.71 -7.65
N GLU A 14 9.35 38.14 -8.84
CA GLU A 14 9.06 38.83 -10.11
C GLU A 14 7.56 39.08 -10.36
N LEU A 15 6.71 38.98 -9.34
CA LEU A 15 5.25 39.06 -9.51
C LEU A 15 4.82 40.36 -10.23
N ASP A 16 5.47 41.48 -9.93
CA ASP A 16 5.21 42.78 -10.58
C ASP A 16 5.61 42.82 -12.06
N GLN A 17 6.53 41.96 -12.49
CA GLN A 17 6.92 41.82 -13.90
C GLN A 17 5.93 40.95 -14.68
N ILE A 18 5.21 40.08 -13.99
CA ILE A 18 4.25 39.15 -14.59
C ILE A 18 2.85 39.78 -14.63
N VAL A 19 2.45 40.42 -13.53
CA VAL A 19 1.17 41.13 -13.38
C VAL A 19 1.44 42.49 -12.78
N PRO A 20 1.84 43.49 -13.58
CA PRO A 20 2.04 44.83 -13.07
C PRO A 20 0.72 45.43 -12.58
N LEU A 21 0.80 46.28 -11.56
CA LEU A 21 -0.37 46.99 -11.06
C LEU A 21 -0.99 47.87 -12.18
N PRO A 22 -2.31 47.86 -12.36
CA PRO A 22 -2.98 48.72 -13.34
C PRO A 22 -2.72 50.19 -12.98
N PRO A 23 -2.36 51.09 -13.92
CA PRO A 23 -2.69 51.12 -15.36
C PRO A 23 -1.61 50.58 -16.34
N ALA A 24 -0.57 49.89 -15.86
CA ALA A 24 0.50 49.38 -16.71
C ALA A 24 0.00 48.29 -17.68
N LYS A 25 0.50 48.29 -18.92
CA LYS A 25 0.17 47.26 -19.92
C LYS A 25 0.84 45.94 -19.52
N LEU A 26 0.07 44.85 -19.56
CA LEU A 26 0.59 43.51 -19.29
C LEU A 26 1.68 43.15 -20.31
N PRO A 27 2.85 42.67 -19.85
CA PRO A 27 3.90 42.19 -20.75
C PRO A 27 3.51 40.86 -21.40
N LYS A 28 4.22 40.50 -22.48
CA LYS A 28 4.06 39.21 -23.15
C LYS A 28 4.59 38.10 -22.24
N TRP A 29 3.67 37.28 -21.72
CA TRP A 29 3.98 36.18 -20.80
C TRP A 29 4.57 34.96 -21.54
N ASP A 30 5.62 34.33 -20.97
CA ASP A 30 6.40 33.19 -21.55
C ASP A 30 5.90 31.79 -21.15
N GLY A 31 5.03 31.69 -20.15
CA GLY A 31 4.37 30.46 -19.70
C GLY A 31 5.02 29.86 -18.46
N THR A 32 6.13 30.44 -17.99
CA THR A 32 7.04 29.84 -17.00
C THR A 32 7.52 30.88 -16.00
N PHE A 33 7.75 30.49 -14.75
CA PHE A 33 8.36 31.33 -13.70
C PHE A 33 9.89 31.21 -13.68
N GLN A 34 10.61 32.29 -13.35
CA GLN A 34 12.08 32.27 -13.24
C GLN A 34 12.54 31.30 -12.15
N TRP A 35 11.85 31.24 -11.00
CA TRP A 35 12.21 30.28 -9.95
C TRP A 35 12.19 28.83 -10.43
N LEU A 36 11.29 28.49 -11.36
CA LEU A 36 11.20 27.13 -11.91
C LEU A 36 12.37 26.86 -12.85
N LYS A 37 12.78 27.85 -13.65
CA LYS A 37 13.99 27.78 -14.49
C LYS A 37 15.24 27.62 -13.63
N GLU A 38 15.34 28.40 -12.55
CA GLU A 38 16.44 28.28 -11.57
C GLU A 38 16.43 26.93 -10.85
N TYR A 39 15.26 26.43 -10.46
CA TYR A 39 15.13 25.13 -9.80
C TYR A 39 15.54 23.98 -10.72
N GLN A 40 15.11 24.00 -11.99
CA GLN A 40 15.52 23.01 -12.98
C GLN A 40 17.00 23.12 -13.36
N ALA A 41 17.58 24.31 -13.32
CA ALA A 41 19.00 24.53 -13.54
C ALA A 41 19.87 24.12 -12.34
N LYS A 42 19.30 23.98 -11.13
CA LYS A 42 20.04 23.50 -9.96
C LYS A 42 20.38 22.03 -10.13
N VAL A 43 21.67 21.76 -10.30
CA VAL A 43 22.24 20.41 -10.26
C VAL A 43 21.94 19.80 -8.90
N ALA A 44 21.59 18.51 -8.88
CA ALA A 44 21.36 17.78 -7.65
C ALA A 44 22.58 17.92 -6.71
N PRO A 45 22.38 18.08 -5.39
CA PRO A 45 23.50 18.16 -4.45
C PRO A 45 24.36 16.91 -4.57
N GLU A 46 25.67 17.07 -4.39
CA GLU A 46 26.59 15.93 -4.38
C GLU A 46 26.16 14.92 -3.30
N LYS A 47 26.23 13.63 -3.65
CA LYS A 47 25.91 12.56 -2.71
C LYS A 47 26.84 12.72 -1.48
N PRO A 48 26.30 12.67 -0.25
CA PRO A 48 27.13 12.72 0.95
C PRO A 48 28.08 11.52 1.00
N SER A 49 29.22 11.68 1.68
CA SER A 49 30.21 10.61 1.82
C SER A 49 29.62 9.40 2.56
N ASP A 50 30.03 8.20 2.14
CA ASP A 50 29.51 6.96 2.73
C ASP A 50 29.82 6.86 4.24
N GLU A 51 30.91 7.47 4.70
CA GLU A 51 31.24 7.59 6.13
C GLU A 51 30.21 8.41 6.91
N LEU A 52 29.74 9.53 6.33
CA LEU A 52 28.72 10.38 6.96
C LEU A 52 27.38 9.64 7.03
N ILE A 53 27.02 8.95 5.95
CA ILE A 53 25.82 8.11 5.89
C ILE A 53 25.90 7.03 6.99
N ALA A 54 27.02 6.32 7.10
CA ALA A 54 27.21 5.28 8.10
C ALA A 54 27.09 5.80 9.54
N ARG A 55 27.70 6.96 9.81
CA ARG A 55 27.65 7.61 11.12
C ARG A 55 26.21 8.01 11.49
N LEU A 56 25.47 8.63 10.56
CA LEU A 56 24.09 9.06 10.80
C LEU A 56 23.12 7.89 10.92
N ALA A 57 23.27 6.87 10.07
CA ALA A 57 22.48 5.64 10.13
C ALA A 57 22.64 4.96 11.50
N LYS A 58 23.89 4.77 11.97
CA LYS A 58 24.17 4.22 13.30
C LYS A 58 23.56 5.06 14.42
N ALA A 59 23.66 6.39 14.34
CA ALA A 59 23.06 7.30 15.33
C ALA A 59 21.52 7.22 15.38
N LYS A 60 20.87 6.86 14.26
CA LYS A 60 19.42 6.66 14.18
C LYS A 60 18.98 5.19 14.33
N GLY A 61 19.91 4.28 14.61
CA GLY A 61 19.62 2.85 14.72
C GLY A 61 19.17 2.23 13.40
N LEU A 62 19.63 2.76 12.27
CA LEU A 62 19.38 2.27 10.93
C LEU A 62 20.61 1.54 10.40
N ASP A 63 20.38 0.57 9.54
CA ASP A 63 21.41 -0.08 8.75
C ASP A 63 21.87 0.86 7.61
N PRO A 64 23.17 1.12 7.44
CA PRO A 64 23.67 2.08 6.46
C PRO A 64 23.54 1.64 5.00
N ALA A 65 23.40 0.33 4.74
CA ALA A 65 23.28 -0.21 3.38
C ALA A 65 21.81 -0.25 2.93
N SER A 66 20.90 -0.64 3.82
CA SER A 66 19.47 -0.86 3.51
C SER A 66 18.55 0.26 4.00
N GLY A 67 18.99 1.10 4.94
CA GLY A 67 18.14 2.10 5.60
C GLY A 67 17.11 1.50 6.58
N MET A 68 17.14 0.18 6.80
CA MET A 68 16.18 -0.52 7.66
C MET A 68 16.50 -0.32 9.14
N PRO A 69 15.50 -0.28 10.04
CA PRO A 69 15.74 -0.24 11.47
C PRO A 69 16.46 -1.50 11.95
N LEU A 70 17.56 -1.34 12.69
CA LEU A 70 18.33 -2.45 13.25
C LEU A 70 17.50 -3.35 14.19
N ALA A 71 16.44 -2.81 14.80
CA ALA A 71 15.49 -3.58 15.60
C ALA A 71 14.70 -4.60 14.76
N GLN A 72 14.37 -4.27 13.52
CA GLN A 72 13.67 -5.17 12.60
C GLN A 72 14.61 -6.23 12.04
N LEU A 73 15.86 -5.86 11.74
CA LEU A 73 16.89 -6.81 11.30
C LEU A 73 17.24 -7.81 12.40
N LYS A 74 17.38 -7.36 13.66
CA LYS A 74 17.57 -8.28 14.81
C LYS A 74 16.37 -9.20 15.04
N LYS A 75 15.14 -8.74 14.78
CA LYS A 75 13.94 -9.58 14.85
C LYS A 75 13.90 -10.62 13.70
N ALA A 76 14.48 -10.29 12.55
CA ALA A 76 14.62 -11.22 11.43
C ALA A 76 15.76 -12.23 11.64
N GLU A 77 16.87 -11.84 12.27
CA GLU A 77 18.02 -12.72 12.54
C GLU A 77 17.83 -13.60 13.79
N VAL A 78 16.97 -13.17 14.74
CA VAL A 78 16.54 -13.98 15.90
C VAL A 78 15.23 -14.74 15.63
N ALA A 79 14.87 -14.90 14.36
CA ALA A 79 14.01 -16.01 13.95
C ALA A 79 14.91 -17.12 13.39
N PRO A 80 15.54 -17.96 14.24
CA PRO A 80 15.65 -19.34 13.81
C PRO A 80 14.23 -19.79 13.49
N ALA A 81 14.06 -20.43 12.34
CA ALA A 81 12.98 -21.34 12.09
C ALA A 81 13.04 -22.46 13.15
N THR A 82 12.70 -22.12 14.39
CA THR A 82 12.35 -23.08 15.41
C THR A 82 10.90 -23.37 15.10
N ILE A 83 10.73 -24.42 14.31
CA ILE A 83 9.63 -25.37 14.43
C ILE A 83 9.28 -25.54 15.91
N ALA A 84 8.42 -24.65 16.43
CA ALA A 84 7.73 -24.84 17.69
C ALA A 84 6.62 -25.86 17.43
N ALA A 85 7.01 -27.11 17.24
CA ALA A 85 6.09 -28.22 17.33
C ALA A 85 5.83 -28.48 18.81
N THR A 86 4.71 -27.98 19.36
CA THR A 86 3.85 -28.80 20.25
C THR A 86 2.43 -28.23 20.39
N THR A 87 1.62 -28.44 19.36
CA THR A 87 0.33 -29.16 19.50
C THR A 87 0.11 -29.85 18.15
N PRO A 88 -0.04 -31.18 18.08
CA PRO A 88 -0.09 -31.93 16.83
C PRO A 88 -1.36 -31.68 15.97
N ASP A 89 -2.19 -30.70 16.33
CA ASP A 89 -3.49 -30.45 15.71
C ASP A 89 -3.63 -29.04 15.12
N ARG A 90 -2.60 -28.18 15.25
CA ARG A 90 -2.65 -26.79 14.78
C ARG A 90 -2.01 -26.62 13.42
N VAL A 91 -2.78 -26.05 12.50
CA VAL A 91 -2.37 -25.77 11.12
C VAL A 91 -1.54 -24.49 11.04
N SER A 92 -0.49 -24.50 10.23
CA SER A 92 0.44 -23.37 10.05
C SER A 92 -0.24 -22.11 9.50
N LEU A 93 0.19 -20.93 9.98
CA LEU A 93 -0.16 -19.64 9.36
C LEU A 93 0.26 -19.65 7.88
N GLY A 94 -0.59 -19.08 7.01
CA GLY A 94 -0.42 -19.12 5.56
C GLY A 94 -1.09 -20.32 4.88
N THR A 95 -1.74 -21.22 5.62
CA THR A 95 -2.49 -22.32 5.00
C THR A 95 -3.65 -21.79 4.17
N LEU A 96 -3.83 -22.36 2.97
CA LEU A 96 -4.89 -22.04 2.02
C LEU A 96 -6.04 -23.04 2.13
N CYS A 97 -7.27 -22.54 2.07
CA CYS A 97 -8.50 -23.34 2.09
C CYS A 97 -9.49 -22.82 1.05
N ARG A 98 -10.25 -23.71 0.41
CA ARG A 98 -11.25 -23.31 -0.57
C ARG A 98 -12.59 -22.96 0.09
N THR A 99 -13.33 -22.05 -0.53
CA THR A 99 -14.73 -21.75 -0.20
C THR A 99 -15.56 -23.04 -0.02
N GLY A 100 -16.36 -23.10 1.04
CA GLY A 100 -17.18 -24.26 1.39
C GLY A 100 -16.46 -25.41 2.12
N GLN A 101 -15.12 -25.44 2.20
CA GLN A 101 -14.42 -26.44 3.01
C GLN A 101 -14.50 -26.10 4.50
N PRO A 102 -14.51 -27.09 5.41
CA PRO A 102 -14.44 -26.85 6.85
C PRO A 102 -13.10 -26.19 7.22
N CYS A 103 -13.16 -25.12 8.02
CA CYS A 103 -11.98 -24.42 8.52
C CYS A 103 -11.16 -25.36 9.39
N PRO A 104 -9.88 -25.62 9.05
CA PRO A 104 -9.06 -26.53 9.83
C PRO A 104 -8.64 -25.93 11.18
N GLU A 105 -8.60 -24.59 11.28
CA GLU A 105 -8.16 -23.87 12.48
C GLU A 105 -8.98 -22.60 12.69
N ALA A 106 -9.14 -22.21 13.96
CA ALA A 106 -9.79 -20.96 14.32
C ALA A 106 -8.84 -19.77 14.10
N GLY A 107 -9.30 -18.75 13.37
CA GLY A 107 -8.45 -17.62 13.04
C GLY A 107 -9.09 -16.57 12.14
N LEU A 108 -8.31 -15.53 11.87
CA LEU A 108 -8.59 -14.54 10.84
C LEU A 108 -8.12 -15.08 9.49
N TRP A 109 -9.07 -15.30 8.60
CA TRP A 109 -8.84 -15.76 7.24
C TRP A 109 -9.04 -14.61 6.26
N LEU A 110 -8.11 -14.49 5.31
CA LEU A 110 -8.11 -13.48 4.26
C LEU A 110 -8.31 -14.14 2.89
N GLY A 111 -9.30 -13.66 2.15
CA GLY A 111 -9.54 -14.05 0.76
C GLY A 111 -9.26 -12.87 -0.15
N SER A 112 -8.74 -13.14 -1.34
CA SER A 112 -8.60 -12.12 -2.39
C SER A 112 -9.20 -12.62 -3.68
N PHE A 113 -10.10 -11.83 -4.28
CA PHE A 113 -10.73 -12.14 -5.56
C PHE A 113 -10.80 -10.90 -6.43
N GLU A 114 -10.26 -10.97 -7.65
CA GLU A 114 -10.22 -9.87 -8.64
C GLU A 114 -9.78 -8.51 -8.05
N GLY A 115 -8.78 -8.53 -7.15
CA GLY A 115 -8.23 -7.33 -6.51
C GLY A 115 -9.03 -6.82 -5.30
N GLN A 116 -10.15 -7.45 -4.95
CA GLN A 116 -10.91 -7.17 -3.74
C GLN A 116 -10.51 -8.13 -2.62
N GLN A 117 -10.23 -7.59 -1.43
CA GLN A 117 -9.83 -8.37 -0.26
C GLN A 117 -11.00 -8.52 0.71
N TYR A 118 -11.13 -9.71 1.28
CA TYR A 118 -12.15 -10.10 2.24
C TYR A 118 -11.48 -10.67 3.48
N SER A 119 -12.02 -10.36 4.67
CA SER A 119 -11.50 -10.87 5.94
C SER A 119 -12.63 -11.44 6.77
N HIS A 120 -12.48 -12.67 7.25
CA HIS A 120 -13.45 -13.31 8.13
C HIS A 120 -12.77 -13.96 9.33
N LEU A 121 -13.39 -13.78 10.49
CA LEU A 121 -13.04 -14.51 11.72
C LEU A 121 -13.85 -15.79 11.75
N LEU A 122 -13.17 -16.93 11.74
CA LEU A 122 -13.80 -18.25 11.69
C LEU A 122 -13.31 -19.10 12.85
N SER A 123 -14.20 -19.93 13.38
CA SER A 123 -13.87 -20.96 14.36
C SER A 123 -13.53 -22.28 13.67
N LYS A 124 -12.76 -23.13 14.35
CA LYS A 124 -12.41 -24.48 13.86
C LYS A 124 -13.68 -25.27 13.52
N GLY A 125 -13.74 -25.81 12.31
CA GLY A 125 -14.88 -26.57 11.77
C GLY A 125 -15.98 -25.74 11.08
N GLN A 126 -15.98 -24.41 11.14
CA GLN A 126 -16.94 -23.61 10.37
C GLN A 126 -16.64 -23.67 8.86
N PRO A 127 -17.64 -23.71 7.98
CA PRO A 127 -17.38 -23.69 6.54
C PRO A 127 -16.78 -22.35 6.12
N MET A 128 -15.82 -22.39 5.20
CA MET A 128 -15.22 -21.20 4.60
C MET A 128 -16.30 -20.34 3.92
N PRO A 129 -16.29 -19.02 4.13
CA PRO A 129 -17.38 -18.15 3.70
C PRO A 129 -17.47 -18.08 2.18
N THR A 130 -18.71 -18.14 1.67
CA THR A 130 -18.99 -17.97 0.25
C THR A 130 -19.34 -16.52 -0.02
N ILE A 131 -18.55 -15.86 -0.85
CA ILE A 131 -18.82 -14.49 -1.28
C ILE A 131 -19.68 -14.55 -2.55
N SER A 132 -20.83 -13.87 -2.54
CA SER A 132 -21.69 -13.74 -3.72
C SER A 132 -21.44 -12.42 -4.43
N THR A 133 -21.22 -12.45 -5.74
CA THR A 133 -21.21 -11.26 -6.61
C THR A 133 -22.46 -11.21 -7.49
N SER A 134 -22.85 -10.01 -7.91
CA SER A 134 -23.98 -9.81 -8.82
C SER A 134 -23.50 -9.61 -10.26
N ILE A 135 -23.90 -10.50 -11.16
CA ILE A 135 -23.53 -10.47 -12.58
C ILE A 135 -24.75 -10.02 -13.40
N PRO A 136 -24.58 -9.10 -14.37
CA PRO A 136 -25.67 -8.71 -15.26
C PRO A 136 -26.11 -9.90 -16.13
N ARG A 137 -27.43 -10.11 -16.24
CA ARG A 137 -27.98 -11.10 -17.17
C ARG A 137 -27.77 -10.64 -18.60
N SER A 138 -27.34 -11.55 -19.48
CA SER A 138 -27.15 -11.27 -20.90
C SER A 138 -28.47 -10.83 -21.58
N ASN A 139 -29.61 -11.37 -21.14
CA ASN A 139 -30.93 -10.95 -21.59
C ASN A 139 -31.43 -9.73 -20.81
N ARG A 140 -31.55 -8.58 -21.49
CA ARG A 140 -32.05 -7.32 -20.92
C ARG A 140 -33.45 -7.42 -20.32
N LEU A 141 -34.36 -8.20 -20.93
CA LEU A 141 -35.72 -8.34 -20.41
C LEU A 141 -35.73 -9.11 -19.09
N ALA A 142 -34.89 -10.15 -19.00
CA ALA A 142 -34.71 -10.92 -17.77
C ALA A 142 -33.97 -10.12 -16.70
N GLN A 143 -33.02 -9.26 -17.08
CA GLN A 143 -32.35 -8.33 -16.15
C GLN A 143 -33.35 -7.34 -15.55
N TRP A 144 -34.28 -6.81 -16.34
CA TRP A 144 -35.30 -5.90 -15.85
C TRP A 144 -36.34 -6.60 -14.95
N LEU A 145 -36.79 -7.80 -15.32
CA LEU A 145 -37.80 -8.54 -14.56
C LEU A 145 -37.27 -9.22 -13.28
N LYS A 146 -36.05 -9.77 -13.32
CA LYS A 146 -35.51 -10.63 -12.26
C LYS A 146 -34.25 -10.06 -11.59
N GLY A 147 -33.81 -8.87 -12.01
CA GLY A 147 -32.58 -8.25 -11.52
C GLY A 147 -31.30 -8.96 -12.00
N PRO A 148 -30.13 -8.59 -11.45
CA PRO A 148 -28.88 -9.28 -11.72
C PRO A 148 -28.87 -10.70 -11.13
N GLU A 149 -28.08 -11.57 -11.72
CA GLU A 149 -27.87 -12.93 -11.23
C GLU A 149 -26.82 -12.93 -10.13
N LYS A 150 -27.05 -13.67 -9.04
CA LYS A 150 -26.03 -13.85 -8.01
C LYS A 150 -25.18 -15.07 -8.37
N MET A 151 -23.86 -14.91 -8.42
CA MET A 151 -22.91 -15.99 -8.61
C MET A 151 -22.05 -16.11 -7.35
N GLU A 152 -21.89 -17.34 -6.87
CA GLU A 152 -21.00 -17.67 -5.76
C GLU A 152 -19.57 -17.78 -6.27
N LEU A 153 -18.66 -17.05 -5.63
CA LEU A 153 -17.26 -17.02 -5.99
C LEU A 153 -16.51 -18.18 -5.33
N ALA A 154 -15.79 -18.97 -6.12
CA ALA A 154 -14.82 -19.93 -5.61
C ALA A 154 -13.46 -19.24 -5.43
N MET A 155 -13.05 -19.03 -4.19
CA MET A 155 -11.77 -18.38 -3.87
C MET A 155 -10.99 -19.13 -2.78
N GLU A 156 -9.71 -18.80 -2.67
CA GLU A 156 -8.81 -19.34 -1.67
C GLU A 156 -8.71 -18.38 -0.49
N TRP A 157 -8.87 -18.92 0.71
CA TRP A 157 -8.76 -18.23 1.98
C TRP A 157 -7.43 -18.59 2.63
N GLN A 158 -6.68 -17.59 3.07
CA GLN A 158 -5.40 -17.75 3.74
C GLN A 158 -5.50 -17.41 5.22
N LEU A 159 -5.00 -18.29 6.08
CA LEU A 159 -4.94 -18.04 7.52
C LEU A 159 -3.84 -17.01 7.84
N GLU A 160 -4.21 -15.84 8.36
CA GLU A 160 -3.25 -14.79 8.70
C GLU A 160 -2.92 -14.78 10.19
N LYS A 161 -3.92 -14.96 11.06
CA LYS A 161 -3.78 -14.87 12.51
C LYS A 161 -4.66 -15.90 13.20
N TYR A 162 -4.22 -16.42 14.34
CA TYR A 162 -5.07 -17.24 15.21
C TYR A 162 -5.94 -16.35 16.08
N THR A 163 -7.14 -16.82 16.41
CA THR A 163 -8.06 -16.13 17.36
C THR A 163 -7.92 -16.63 18.79
N ASP A 164 -7.13 -17.65 19.02
CA ASP A 164 -6.79 -18.16 20.35
C ASP A 164 -5.71 -17.27 20.97
N ALA A 165 -6.13 -16.38 21.87
CA ALA A 165 -5.29 -15.59 22.77
C ALA A 165 -5.71 -15.88 24.22
#